data_AF-A0AA95JZ77-F1
#
_entry.id   AF-A0AA95JZ77-F1
#
_cell.length_a   1.000
_cell.length_b   1.000
_cell.length_c   1.000
_cell.angle_alpha   90.00
_cell.angle_beta   90.00
_cell.angle_gamma   90.00
#
_symmetry.space_group_name_H-M   'P 1'
#
loop_
_entity.id
_entity.type
_entity.pdbx_description
1 polymer ?
#
loop_
_entity_poly.entity_id
_entity_poly.type
_entity_poly.pdbx_seq_one_letter_code
_entity_poly.pdbx_strand_id
1 'polypeptide(L)'
;MKYALLLLAFLSAPGWALNFTSTYLRLNCPSRGIVEITLHVYGHVSELWNGHFEVGAGHSSHNGMELVKFINGDLLIHQSSSDEFLFRYVGEKNLRHCQKLSENPVNVRSIPYYRSTSV
;
A
#
# COMPACT_ATOMS: atom_id res chain seq x y z
N MET A 1 -40.36 -19.32 4.24
CA MET A 1 -39.46 -18.20 4.60
C MET A 1 -38.29 -18.68 5.50
N LYS A 2 -37.63 -19.81 5.19
CA LYS A 2 -36.56 -20.38 6.04
C LYS A 2 -35.13 -20.20 5.49
N TYR A 3 -35.00 -19.79 4.23
CA TYR A 3 -33.70 -19.66 3.55
C TYR A 3 -33.23 -18.21 3.37
N ALA A 4 -34.05 -17.22 3.73
CA ALA A 4 -33.71 -15.80 3.58
C ALA A 4 -32.55 -15.36 4.49
N LEU A 5 -32.41 -15.97 5.68
CA LEU A 5 -31.31 -15.63 6.59
C LEU A 5 -29.94 -16.16 6.13
N LEU A 6 -29.88 -17.26 5.36
CA LEU A 6 -28.61 -17.79 4.85
C LEU A 6 -28.03 -16.95 3.70
N LEU A 7 -28.89 -16.23 2.96
CA LEU A 7 -28.45 -15.35 1.87
C LEU A 7 -27.75 -14.08 2.37
N LEU A 8 -28.09 -13.57 3.56
CA LEU A 8 -27.44 -12.38 4.13
C LEU A 8 -26.00 -12.62 4.60
N ALA A 9 -25.58 -13.87 4.84
CA ALA A 9 -24.22 -14.19 5.27
C ALA A 9 -23.17 -14.04 4.15
N PHE A 10 -23.59 -13.93 2.89
CA PHE A 10 -22.71 -13.76 1.72
C PHE A 10 -22.56 -12.31 1.27
N LEU A 11 -23.23 -11.35 1.91
CA LEU A 11 -23.37 -9.97 1.38
C LEU A 11 -22.30 -8.98 1.85
N SER A 12 -21.33 -9.36 2.66
CA SER A 12 -20.27 -8.43 3.04
C SER A 12 -19.07 -9.14 3.66
N ALA A 13 -18.18 -9.67 2.81
CA ALA A 13 -16.78 -9.64 3.21
C ALA A 13 -16.39 -8.15 3.21
N PRO A 14 -16.02 -7.53 4.35
CA PRO A 14 -15.43 -6.21 4.30
C PRO A 14 -14.18 -6.33 3.45
N GLY A 15 -14.13 -5.64 2.31
CA GLY A 15 -12.86 -5.40 1.63
C GLY A 15 -12.00 -4.64 2.63
N TRP A 16 -10.90 -5.24 3.06
CA TRP A 16 -10.00 -4.60 4.02
C TRP A 16 -9.29 -3.48 3.25
N ALA A 17 -9.83 -2.27 3.37
CA ALA A 17 -9.21 -1.09 2.79
C ALA A 17 -7.87 -0.85 3.48
N LEU A 18 -6.83 -0.66 2.68
CA LEU A 18 -5.49 -0.43 3.18
C LEU A 18 -5.42 0.91 3.93
N ASN A 19 -4.81 0.93 5.12
CA ASN A 19 -4.66 2.18 5.87
C ASN A 19 -3.44 2.97 5.38
N PHE A 20 -3.67 3.88 4.43
CA PHE A 20 -2.63 4.75 3.84
C PHE A 20 -1.95 5.74 4.79
N THR A 21 -2.37 5.79 6.06
CA THR A 21 -1.75 6.67 7.07
C THR A 21 -0.83 5.93 8.05
N SER A 22 -0.94 4.61 8.13
CA SER A 22 -0.23 3.81 9.12
C SER A 22 -0.23 2.35 8.71
N THR A 23 0.61 1.98 7.74
CA THR A 23 0.74 0.58 7.35
C THR A 23 2.15 0.26 6.86
N TYR A 24 2.65 -0.90 7.27
CA TYR A 24 3.86 -1.53 6.82
C TYR A 24 3.51 -2.86 6.16
N LEU A 25 3.85 -2.97 4.88
CA LEU A 25 3.65 -4.16 4.06
C LEU A 25 4.98 -4.82 3.77
N ARG A 26 4.98 -6.15 3.75
CA ARG A 26 6.02 -6.93 3.09
C ARG A 26 5.38 -7.68 1.94
N LEU A 27 5.89 -7.44 0.75
CA LEU A 27 5.45 -8.07 -0.48
C LEU A 27 6.59 -8.90 -1.06
N ASN A 28 6.28 -10.03 -1.69
CA ASN A 28 7.22 -10.74 -2.55
C ASN A 28 6.83 -10.50 -4.01
N CYS A 29 7.65 -9.71 -4.72
CA CYS A 29 7.39 -9.27 -6.09
C CYS A 29 8.36 -9.94 -7.08
N PRO A 30 7.90 -10.29 -8.30
CA PRO A 30 8.78 -10.66 -9.40
C PRO A 30 9.88 -9.61 -9.63
N SER A 31 11.09 -10.03 -10.00
CA SER A 31 12.26 -9.18 -10.27
C SER A 31 12.90 -8.48 -9.06
N ARG A 32 12.14 -8.12 -8.02
CA ARG A 32 12.66 -7.44 -6.82
C ARG A 32 12.81 -8.34 -5.58
N GLY A 33 12.08 -9.45 -5.53
CA GLY A 33 12.00 -10.29 -4.33
C GLY A 33 11.22 -9.57 -3.23
N ILE A 34 11.78 -9.51 -2.02
CA ILE A 34 11.12 -8.86 -0.89
C ILE A 34 11.15 -7.34 -1.07
N VAL A 35 9.96 -6.74 -1.10
CA VAL A 35 9.75 -5.29 -1.10
C VAL A 35 9.03 -4.93 0.20
N GLU A 36 9.61 -4.00 0.94
CA GLU A 36 9.05 -3.44 2.16
C GLU A 36 8.43 -2.08 1.81
N ILE A 37 7.13 -1.93 2.05
CA ILE A 37 6.38 -0.71 1.73
C ILE A 37 5.84 -0.10 3.00
N THR A 38 6.12 1.17 3.23
CA THR A 38 5.60 1.92 4.37
C THR A 38 4.70 3.03 3.87
N LEU A 39 3.43 2.98 4.28
CA LEU A 39 2.44 4.03 4.09
C LEU A 39 2.47 4.94 5.32
N HIS A 40 2.96 6.16 5.11
CA HIS A 40 3.22 7.12 6.17
C HIS A 40 2.05 8.08 6.37
N VAL A 41 1.98 8.66 7.56
CA VAL A 41 1.14 9.85 7.80
C VAL A 41 1.53 10.94 6.80
N TYR A 42 0.53 11.72 6.37
CA TYR A 42 0.65 12.77 5.34
C TYR A 42 0.76 12.25 3.89
N GLY A 43 0.48 10.97 3.67
CA GLY A 43 0.32 10.42 2.32
C GLY A 43 1.63 10.14 1.60
N HIS A 44 2.77 10.15 2.30
CA HIS A 44 4.01 9.64 1.72
C HIS A 44 4.03 8.12 1.73
N VAL A 45 4.63 7.54 0.69
CA VAL A 45 4.89 6.11 0.63
C VAL A 45 6.38 5.92 0.42
N SER A 46 6.98 4.96 1.09
CA SER A 46 8.36 4.55 0.81
C SER A 46 8.41 3.08 0.47
N GLU A 47 9.33 2.71 -0.42
CA GLU A 47 9.66 1.32 -0.70
C GLU A 47 11.15 1.06 -0.45
N LEU A 48 11.46 -0.13 0.08
CA LEU A 48 12.81 -0.64 0.24
C LEU A 48 12.87 -2.05 -0.35
N TRP A 49 13.81 -2.30 -1.26
CA TRP A 49 14.06 -3.63 -1.82
C TRP A 49 15.54 -3.78 -2.13
N ASN A 50 16.16 -4.90 -1.73
CA ASN A 50 17.56 -5.21 -2.04
C ASN A 50 18.56 -4.04 -1.83
N GLY A 51 18.38 -3.24 -0.77
CA GLY A 51 19.22 -2.07 -0.48
C GLY A 51 18.92 -0.79 -1.27
N HIS A 52 17.95 -0.81 -2.19
CA HIS A 52 17.42 0.35 -2.89
C HIS A 52 16.24 0.94 -2.12
N PHE A 53 16.17 2.27 -2.05
CA PHE A 53 15.12 3.00 -1.36
C PHE A 53 14.51 4.04 -2.29
N GLU A 54 13.19 4.07 -2.38
CA GLU A 54 12.45 5.07 -3.15
C GLU A 54 11.26 5.60 -2.35
N VAL A 55 10.82 6.78 -2.75
CA VAL A 55 9.63 7.44 -2.19
C VAL A 55 8.59 7.69 -3.28
N GLY A 56 7.34 7.65 -2.89
CA GLY A 56 6.18 8.06 -3.66
C GLY A 56 5.46 9.19 -2.95
N ALA A 57 5.00 10.17 -3.72
CA ALA A 57 4.22 11.28 -3.21
C ALA A 57 2.73 10.99 -3.42
N GLY A 58 2.04 10.65 -2.34
CA GLY A 58 0.59 10.44 -2.35
C GLY A 58 0.18 9.03 -2.76
N HIS A 59 -1.13 8.83 -2.65
CA HIS A 59 -1.87 7.77 -3.33
C HIS A 59 -3.09 8.40 -3.99
N SER A 60 -3.62 7.74 -5.01
CA SER A 60 -4.90 8.08 -5.61
C SER A 60 -5.80 6.86 -5.65
N SER A 61 -7.07 7.04 -5.30
CA SER A 61 -8.09 6.00 -5.38
C SER A 61 -8.97 6.18 -6.60
N HIS A 62 -9.23 5.11 -7.34
CA HIS A 62 -10.22 5.09 -8.41
C HIS A 62 -10.91 3.71 -8.49
N ASN A 63 -12.23 3.68 -8.28
CA ASN A 63 -13.05 2.46 -8.38
C ASN A 63 -12.51 1.25 -7.58
N GLY A 64 -12.02 1.49 -6.35
CA GLY A 64 -11.47 0.42 -5.50
C GLY A 64 -10.07 -0.04 -5.90
N MET A 65 -9.42 0.66 -6.82
CA MET A 65 -7.98 0.56 -7.06
C MET A 65 -7.26 1.73 -6.41
N GLU A 66 -6.25 1.40 -5.61
CA GLU A 66 -5.37 2.37 -4.99
C GLU A 66 -4.03 2.37 -5.72
N LEU A 67 -3.55 3.56 -6.08
CA LEU A 67 -2.36 3.71 -6.90
C LEU A 67 -1.34 4.58 -6.17
N VAL A 68 -0.09 4.10 -6.14
CA VAL A 68 1.07 4.83 -5.62
C VAL A 68 2.14 4.89 -6.69
N LYS A 69 2.50 6.10 -7.10
CA LYS A 69 3.58 6.33 -8.07
C LYS A 69 4.86 6.70 -7.34
N PHE A 70 5.93 5.94 -7.58
CA PHE A 70 7.26 6.21 -7.06
C PHE A 70 8.03 7.17 -7.96
N ILE A 71 9.04 7.84 -7.40
CA ILE A 71 9.88 8.83 -8.11
C ILE A 71 10.65 8.19 -9.27
N ASN A 72 11.10 6.94 -9.11
CA ASN A 72 11.75 6.17 -10.18
C ASN A 72 10.81 5.80 -11.34
N GLY A 73 9.50 6.10 -11.24
CA GLY A 73 8.49 5.85 -12.27
C GLY A 73 7.70 4.56 -12.09
N ASP A 74 8.04 3.73 -11.10
CA ASP A 74 7.29 2.52 -10.79
C ASP A 74 5.92 2.85 -10.19
N LEU A 75 4.99 1.92 -10.38
CA LEU A 75 3.62 2.05 -9.92
C LEU A 75 3.25 0.83 -9.08
N LEU A 76 2.95 1.05 -7.80
CA LEU A 76 2.25 0.09 -6.95
C LEU A 76 0.75 0.28 -7.13
N ILE A 77 0.03 -0.83 -7.24
CA ILE A 77 -1.42 -0.88 -7.34
C ILE A 77 -1.93 -1.87 -6.28
N HIS A 78 -2.95 -1.46 -5.51
CA HIS A 78 -3.71 -2.33 -4.62
C HIS A 78 -5.16 -2.40 -5.09
N GLN A 79 -5.70 -3.61 -5.25
CA GLN A 79 -7.11 -3.82 -5.54
C GLN A 79 -7.85 -4.17 -4.25
N SER A 80 -8.66 -3.25 -3.73
CA SER A 80 -9.31 -3.39 -2.43
C SER A 80 -10.33 -4.53 -2.36
N SER A 81 -10.91 -4.94 -3.50
CA SER A 81 -11.91 -6.02 -3.55
C SER A 81 -11.32 -7.41 -3.41
N SER A 82 -10.10 -7.62 -3.93
CA SER A 82 -9.38 -8.90 -3.93
C SER A 82 -8.18 -8.91 -2.98
N ASP A 83 -7.85 -7.76 -2.40
CA ASP A 83 -6.66 -7.55 -1.59
C ASP A 83 -5.36 -7.92 -2.34
N GLU A 84 -5.36 -7.69 -3.66
CA GLU A 84 -4.22 -7.99 -4.53
C GLU A 84 -3.28 -6.80 -4.64
N PHE A 85 -1.98 -7.10 -4.65
CA PHE A 85 -0.91 -6.13 -4.87
C PHE A 85 -0.22 -6.40 -6.20
N LEU A 86 -0.03 -5.34 -6.98
CA LEU A 86 0.58 -5.39 -8.30
C LEU A 86 1.64 -4.30 -8.42
N PHE A 87 2.73 -4.61 -9.11
CA PHE A 87 3.68 -3.62 -9.59
C PHE A 87 3.60 -3.48 -11.11
N ARG A 88 3.74 -2.25 -11.59
CA ARG A 88 4.18 -1.97 -12.96
C ARG A 88 5.51 -1.26 -12.90
N TYR A 89 6.56 -1.93 -13.34
CA TYR A 89 7.89 -1.34 -13.41
C TYR A 89 7.98 -0.36 -14.58
N VAL A 90 8.80 0.67 -14.42
CA VAL A 90 9.03 1.69 -15.44
C VAL A 90 9.49 1.04 -16.75
N GLY A 91 8.82 1.40 -17.85
CA GLY A 91 9.09 0.82 -19.17
C GLY A 91 8.40 -0.54 -19.44
N GLU A 92 7.82 -1.20 -18.43
CA GLU A 92 7.05 -2.42 -18.64
C GLU A 92 5.58 -2.13 -18.97
N LYS A 93 5.00 -2.97 -19.83
CA LYS A 93 3.56 -2.94 -20.16
C LYS A 93 2.73 -3.82 -19.22
N ASN A 94 3.35 -4.85 -18.65
CA ASN A 94 2.66 -5.88 -17.90
C ASN A 94 2.64 -5.54 -16.41
N LEU A 95 1.56 -5.94 -15.74
CA LEU A 95 1.47 -5.91 -14.28
C LEU A 95 2.10 -7.18 -13.71
N ARG A 96 2.78 -7.05 -12.58
CA ARG A 96 3.43 -8.12 -11.85
C ARG A 96 2.71 -8.31 -10.52
N HIS A 97 2.07 -9.46 -10.33
CA HIS A 97 1.45 -9.81 -9.06
C HIS A 97 2.53 -9.99 -8.00
N CYS A 98 2.33 -9.34 -6.85
CA CYS A 98 3.14 -9.51 -5.66
C CYS A 98 2.34 -10.27 -4.61
N GLN A 99 2.97 -11.26 -4.00
CA GLN A 99 2.37 -11.97 -2.88
C GLN A 99 2.48 -11.11 -1.62
N LYS A 100 1.35 -10.81 -0.98
CA LYS A 100 1.36 -10.20 0.37
C LYS A 100 1.87 -11.21 1.39
N LEU A 101 2.94 -10.86 2.08
CA LEU A 101 3.54 -11.69 3.15
C LEU A 101 3.07 -11.24 4.52
N SER A 102 2.99 -9.93 4.75
CA SER A 102 2.53 -9.36 6.02
C SER A 102 2.03 -7.95 5.84
N GLU A 103 1.10 -7.55 6.70
CA GLU A 103 0.56 -6.20 6.84
C GLU A 103 0.49 -5.88 8.32
N ASN A 104 1.12 -4.77 8.74
CA ASN A 104 1.19 -4.38 10.15
C ASN A 104 0.96 -2.86 10.28
N PRO A 105 0.30 -2.38 11.34
CA PRO A 105 0.20 -0.96 11.60
C PRO A 105 1.58 -0.36 11.94
N VAL A 106 1.79 0.89 11.56
CA VAL A 106 3.02 1.63 11.88
C VAL A 106 2.74 2.59 13.04
N ASN A 107 3.49 2.44 14.13
CA ASN A 107 3.39 3.38 15.24
C ASN A 107 3.99 4.73 14.86
N VAL A 108 3.13 5.70 14.61
CA VAL A 108 3.52 7.08 14.33
C VAL A 108 4.10 7.69 15.60
N ARG A 109 5.38 8.05 15.57
CA ARG A 109 6.01 8.81 16.66
C ARG A 109 5.98 10.29 16.32
N SER A 110 5.59 11.11 17.29
CA SER A 110 5.79 12.56 17.21
C SER A 110 7.28 12.85 17.24
N ILE A 111 7.82 13.45 16.18
CA ILE A 111 9.22 13.84 16.08
C ILE A 111 9.31 15.33 16.42
N PRO A 112 10.19 15.76 17.35
CA PRO A 112 10.38 17.17 17.62
C PRO A 112 10.88 17.91 16.37
N TYR A 113 10.33 19.09 16.09
CA TYR A 113 10.80 19.97 15.01
C TYR A 113 11.74 21.05 15.56
N TYR A 114 12.64 21.55 14.72
CA TYR A 114 13.51 22.65 15.09
C TYR A 114 12.67 23.91 15.37
N ARG A 115 12.77 24.44 16.59
CA ARG A 115 12.20 25.74 16.95
C ARG A 115 13.36 26.73 17.06
N SER A 116 13.49 27.61 16.07
CA SER A 116 14.40 28.75 16.19
C SER A 116 13.93 29.60 17.36
N THR A 117 14.70 29.65 18.44
CA THR A 117 14.51 30.67 19.47
C THR A 117 15.02 31.98 18.88
N SER A 118 14.10 32.89 18.56
CA SER A 118 14.44 34.26 18.18
C SER A 118 15.38 34.84 19.25
N VAL A 119 16.60 35.19 18.85
CA VAL A 119 17.54 36.00 19.64
C VAL A 119 17.22 37.46 19.39
#